data_AF-A0A918UAL8-F1
#
_entry.id   AF-A0A918UAL8-F1
#
_cell.length_a   1.000
_cell.length_b   1.000
_cell.length_c   1.000
_cell.angle_alpha   90.00
_cell.angle_beta   90.00
_cell.angle_gamma   90.00
#
_symmetry.space_group_name_H-M   'P 1'
#
loop_
_entity.id
_entity.type
_entity.pdbx_description
1 polymer ?
#
loop_
_entity_poly.entity_id
_entity_poly.type
_entity_poly.pdbx_seq_one_letter_code
_entity_poly.pdbx_strand_id
1 'polypeptide(L)'
;MNDNDAGEIPSPCRQTCRLDPSGKTCEGCGRTIDEIARWSAMNAGERLAVRRRLGLPDTAWPAAATVACPRCGAPFTCGGHGTQACWCASLPPRPLDSAATGCLCPDCLKG
;
A
#
# COMPACT_ATOMS: atom_id res chain seq x y z
N MET A 1 4.11 23.50 3.34
CA MET A 1 3.96 22.15 2.77
C MET A 1 2.70 21.59 3.40
N ASN A 2 1.66 21.26 2.65
CA ASN A 2 0.31 21.08 3.21
C ASN A 2 0.11 19.69 3.83
N ASP A 3 0.02 19.69 5.15
CA ASP A 3 -0.59 18.67 6.01
C ASP A 3 -2.11 18.61 5.74
N ASN A 4 -2.61 17.56 5.06
CA ASN A 4 -4.05 17.22 4.99
C ASN A 4 -4.22 15.71 4.75
N ASP A 5 -3.79 14.90 5.72
CA ASP A 5 -3.81 13.42 5.70
C ASP A 5 -5.12 12.85 6.30
N ALA A 6 -6.28 13.31 5.85
CA ALA A 6 -7.59 12.82 6.35
C ALA A 6 -8.69 12.81 5.27
N GLY A 7 -8.35 12.37 4.06
CA GLY A 7 -9.31 12.26 2.95
C GLY A 7 -8.70 12.09 1.57
N GLU A 8 -7.38 12.07 1.46
CA GLU A 8 -6.70 11.94 0.17
C GLU A 8 -6.76 10.48 -0.32
N ILE A 9 -7.45 10.26 -1.44
CA ILE A 9 -7.49 8.97 -2.12
C ILE A 9 -6.05 8.57 -2.52
N PRO A 10 -5.48 7.49 -1.94
CA PRO A 10 -4.07 7.20 -2.14
C PRO A 10 -3.82 6.68 -3.56
N SER A 11 -2.62 6.99 -4.07
CA SER A 11 -2.17 6.55 -5.38
C SER A 11 -2.03 5.02 -5.42
N PRO A 12 -2.54 4.35 -6.47
CA PRO A 12 -2.40 2.91 -6.64
C PRO A 12 -1.00 2.48 -7.13
N CYS A 13 0.00 3.38 -7.05
CA CYS A 13 1.33 3.14 -7.55
C CYS A 13 2.04 2.04 -6.75
N ARG A 14 2.53 1.01 -7.45
CA ARG A 14 3.35 -0.07 -6.88
C ARG A 14 4.86 0.16 -7.02
N GLN A 15 5.27 1.38 -7.39
CA GLN A 15 6.68 1.77 -7.62
C GLN A 15 7.39 0.91 -8.70
N THR A 16 6.64 0.24 -9.57
CA THR A 16 7.15 -0.45 -10.75
C THR A 16 7.01 0.47 -11.95
N CYS A 17 8.03 1.30 -12.20
CA CYS A 17 8.04 2.26 -13.31
C CYS A 17 8.31 1.57 -14.66
N ARG A 18 7.35 0.76 -15.12
CA ARG A 18 7.39 0.05 -16.40
C ARG A 18 6.07 0.21 -17.15
N LEU A 19 6.16 0.51 -18.45
CA LEU A 19 5.03 0.63 -19.35
C LEU A 19 4.87 -0.64 -20.18
N ASP A 20 3.64 -0.89 -20.61
CA ASP A 20 3.32 -1.94 -21.56
C ASP A 20 4.04 -1.70 -22.90
N PRO A 21 4.10 -2.68 -23.80
CA PRO A 21 4.78 -2.53 -25.09
C PRO A 21 4.24 -1.36 -25.95
N SER A 22 2.98 -0.94 -25.74
CA SER A 22 2.39 0.21 -26.43
C SER A 22 2.79 1.56 -25.83
N GLY A 23 3.44 1.57 -24.65
CA GLY A 23 3.87 2.77 -23.96
C GLY A 23 2.71 3.60 -23.38
N LYS A 24 1.52 3.02 -23.21
CA LYS A 24 0.31 3.76 -22.81
C LYS A 24 -0.07 3.51 -21.36
N THR A 25 0.21 2.32 -20.85
CA THR A 25 -0.28 1.85 -19.55
C THR A 25 0.87 1.35 -18.70
N CYS A 26 0.89 1.69 -17.42
CA CYS A 26 1.84 1.13 -16.47
C CYS A 26 1.50 -0.33 -16.14
N GLU A 27 2.44 -1.24 -16.33
CA GLU A 27 2.25 -2.67 -16.06
C GLU A 27 2.09 -2.96 -14.56
N GLY A 28 2.65 -2.10 -13.70
CA GLY A 28 2.59 -2.27 -12.24
C GLY A 28 1.26 -1.86 -11.63
N CYS A 29 0.74 -0.68 -11.99
CA CYS A 29 -0.48 -0.12 -11.39
C CYS A 29 -1.70 -0.07 -12.32
N GLY A 30 -1.53 -0.35 -13.61
CA GLY A 30 -2.61 -0.35 -14.60
C GLY A 30 -3.13 1.04 -15.01
N ARG A 31 -2.51 2.14 -14.53
CA ARG A 31 -2.86 3.51 -14.92
C ARG A 31 -2.29 3.87 -16.29
N THR A 32 -2.97 4.74 -17.03
CA THR A 32 -2.42 5.34 -18.24
C THR A 32 -1.39 6.42 -17.91
N ILE A 33 -0.54 6.79 -18.88
CA ILE A 33 0.40 7.90 -18.71
C ILE A 33 -0.31 9.19 -18.31
N ASP A 34 -1.44 9.52 -18.94
CA ASP A 34 -2.19 10.74 -18.62
C ASP A 34 -2.67 10.76 -17.17
N GLU A 35 -3.15 9.62 -16.66
CA GLU A 35 -3.57 9.48 -15.27
C GLU A 35 -2.40 9.59 -14.30
N ILE A 36 -1.22 9.07 -14.68
CA ILE A 36 0.01 9.18 -13.89
C ILE A 36 0.45 10.65 -13.82
N ALA A 37 0.50 11.33 -14.96
CA ALA A 37 0.97 12.71 -15.08
C ALA A 37 0.04 13.70 -14.35
N ARG A 38 -1.27 13.47 -14.38
CA ARG A 38 -2.28 14.37 -13.79
C ARG A 38 -2.65 14.04 -12.35
N TRP A 39 -2.13 12.96 -11.77
CA TRP A 39 -2.57 12.47 -10.47
C TRP A 39 -2.56 13.52 -9.35
N SER A 40 -1.49 14.31 -9.25
CA SER A 40 -1.34 15.37 -8.24
C SER A 40 -2.36 16.50 -8.42
N ALA A 41 -2.88 16.70 -9.63
CA ALA A 41 -3.88 17.70 -9.96
C ALA A 41 -5.32 17.18 -9.91
N MET A 42 -5.53 15.86 -9.82
CA MET A 42 -6.86 15.25 -9.76
C MET A 42 -7.54 15.50 -8.41
N ASN A 43 -8.83 15.83 -8.45
CA ASN A 43 -9.69 15.87 -7.27
C ASN A 43 -10.09 14.46 -6.79
N ALA A 44 -10.72 14.36 -5.62
CA ALA A 44 -11.10 13.07 -5.03
C ALA A 44 -12.03 12.23 -5.93
N GLY A 45 -12.97 12.86 -6.63
CA GLY A 45 -13.90 12.18 -7.55
C GLY A 45 -13.19 11.58 -8.76
N GLU A 46 -12.23 12.32 -9.34
CA GLU A 46 -11.37 11.83 -10.43
C GLU A 46 -10.50 10.65 -9.97
N ARG A 47 -9.87 10.76 -8.80
CA ARG A 47 -9.05 9.68 -8.23
C ARG A 47 -9.87 8.42 -7.93
N LEU A 48 -11.09 8.57 -7.43
CA LEU A 48 -12.03 7.46 -7.23
C LEU A 48 -12.46 6.82 -8.56
N ALA A 49 -12.68 7.62 -9.61
CA ALA A 49 -13.00 7.08 -10.93
C ALA A 49 -11.87 6.21 -11.48
N VAL A 50 -10.61 6.66 -11.34
CA VAL A 50 -9.42 5.85 -11.69
C VAL A 50 -9.39 4.56 -10.88
N ARG A 51 -9.62 4.60 -9.55
CA ARG A 51 -9.63 3.39 -8.71
C ARG A 51 -10.72 2.39 -9.11
N ARG A 52 -11.94 2.85 -9.35
CA ARG A 52 -13.05 2.00 -9.81
C ARG A 52 -12.71 1.34 -11.15
N ARG A 53 -12.13 2.08 -12.09
CA ARG A 53 -11.67 1.52 -13.38
C ARG A 53 -10.63 0.41 -13.19
N LEU A 54 -9.75 0.57 -12.21
CA LEU A 54 -8.72 -0.42 -11.85
C LEU A 54 -9.25 -1.58 -11.00
N GLY A 55 -10.54 -1.57 -10.61
CA GLY A 55 -11.11 -2.57 -9.69
C GLY A 55 -10.52 -2.49 -8.27
N LEU A 56 -9.99 -1.33 -7.88
CA LEU A 56 -9.46 -1.11 -6.54
C LEU A 56 -10.58 -0.72 -5.58
N PRO A 57 -10.52 -1.18 -4.31
CA PRO A 57 -11.53 -0.80 -3.32
C PRO A 57 -11.53 0.71 -3.10
N ASP A 58 -12.71 1.29 -2.83
CA ASP A 58 -12.87 2.72 -2.54
C ASP A 58 -12.33 3.07 -1.14
N THR A 59 -12.13 2.08 -0.28
CA THR A 59 -11.53 2.28 1.03
C THR A 59 -10.01 2.43 0.93
N ALA A 60 -9.47 3.30 1.79
CA ALA A 60 -8.09 3.18 2.20
C ALA A 60 -7.84 1.74 2.70
N TRP A 61 -6.60 1.28 2.56
CA TRP A 61 -6.06 0.00 3.02
C TRP A 61 -6.76 -0.57 4.26
N PRO A 62 -6.94 -1.90 4.41
CA PRO A 62 -7.60 -2.46 5.60
C PRO A 62 -6.96 -1.88 6.86
N ALA A 63 -7.75 -1.09 7.60
CA ALA A 63 -7.31 -0.45 8.82
C ALA A 63 -6.80 -1.54 9.75
N ALA A 64 -5.48 -1.56 9.94
CA ALA A 64 -4.71 -2.39 10.85
C ALA A 64 -5.50 -3.57 11.45
N ALA A 65 -5.61 -4.67 10.69
CA ALA A 65 -6.29 -5.86 11.23
C ALA A 65 -5.47 -6.37 12.42
N THR A 66 -6.14 -6.56 13.57
CA THR A 66 -5.54 -7.32 14.67
C THR A 66 -5.37 -8.76 14.21
N VAL A 67 -4.12 -9.16 14.02
CA VAL A 67 -3.74 -10.51 13.60
C VAL A 67 -2.94 -11.17 14.74
N ALA A 68 -3.06 -12.49 14.87
CA ALA A 68 -2.27 -13.24 15.83
C ALA A 68 -0.92 -13.62 15.22
N CYS A 69 0.16 -13.49 15.99
CA CYS A 69 1.50 -13.88 15.56
C CYS A 69 1.59 -15.40 15.39
N PRO A 70 1.99 -15.94 14.23
CA PRO A 70 2.13 -17.37 14.03
C PRO A 70 3.25 -18.00 14.89
N ARG A 71 4.19 -17.20 15.39
CA ARG A 71 5.32 -17.67 16.22
C ARG A 71 5.00 -17.73 17.72
N CYS A 72 4.25 -16.78 18.26
CA CYS A 72 4.00 -16.68 19.70
C CYS A 72 2.51 -16.53 20.10
N GLY A 73 1.61 -16.40 19.12
CA GLY A 73 0.17 -16.20 19.36
C GLY A 73 -0.23 -14.79 19.81
N ALA A 74 0.73 -13.89 20.07
CA ALA A 74 0.42 -12.54 20.54
C ALA A 74 -0.40 -11.76 19.50
N PRO A 75 -1.49 -11.07 19.90
CA PRO A 75 -2.22 -10.20 19.00
C PRO A 75 -1.39 -8.94 18.71
N PHE A 76 -1.35 -8.53 17.45
CA PHE A 76 -0.72 -7.28 17.05
C PHE A 76 -1.44 -6.72 15.82
N THR A 77 -1.22 -5.43 15.55
CA THR A 77 -1.80 -4.76 14.39
C THR A 77 -0.83 -4.82 13.21
N CYS A 78 -1.28 -5.44 12.12
CA CYS A 78 -0.56 -5.42 10.83
C CYS A 78 -1.37 -4.56 9.84
N GLY A 79 -0.79 -3.46 9.36
CA GLY A 79 -1.39 -2.57 8.37
C GLY A 79 -0.32 -2.13 7.38
N GLY A 80 -0.32 -2.69 6.17
CA GLY A 80 0.64 -2.33 5.14
C GLY A 80 0.48 -0.88 4.67
N HIS A 81 1.62 -0.17 4.65
CA HIS A 81 1.96 1.07 3.94
C HIS A 81 0.94 2.23 3.92
N GLY A 82 1.34 3.37 4.51
CA GLY A 82 0.82 4.67 4.10
C GLY A 82 1.18 5.83 5.02
N THR A 83 1.18 5.61 6.33
CA THR A 83 1.42 6.67 7.31
C THR A 83 2.50 6.22 8.30
N GLN A 84 3.41 7.12 8.67
CA GLN A 84 4.71 6.83 9.28
C GLN A 84 4.67 6.32 10.76
N ALA A 85 3.76 5.42 11.10
CA ALA A 85 3.72 4.75 12.41
C ALA A 85 3.76 3.22 12.33
N CYS A 86 4.11 2.65 11.17
CA CYS A 86 4.32 1.21 11.05
C CYS A 86 5.67 0.83 11.67
N TRP A 87 5.66 0.23 12.86
CA TRP A 87 6.88 -0.27 13.51
C TRP A 87 7.70 -1.22 12.62
N CYS A 88 7.05 -1.94 11.69
CA CYS A 88 7.72 -2.83 10.74
C CYS A 88 8.56 -2.07 9.69
N ALA A 89 8.20 -0.84 9.33
CA ALA A 89 8.95 -0.01 8.40
C ALA A 89 10.26 0.54 9.01
N SER A 90 10.36 0.54 10.34
CA SER A 90 11.57 0.92 11.08
C SER A 90 12.52 -0.26 11.35
N LEU A 91 12.18 -1.47 10.91
CA LEU A 91 13.01 -2.66 11.08
C LEU A 91 13.76 -2.98 9.79
N PRO A 92 14.97 -3.55 9.87
CA PRO A 92 15.73 -3.95 8.69
C PRO A 92 14.93 -4.98 7.87
N PRO A 93 14.96 -4.91 6.54
CA PRO A 93 14.27 -5.87 5.69
C PRO A 93 14.84 -7.27 5.96
N ARG A 94 14.05 -8.11 6.61
CA ARG A 94 14.37 -9.54 6.74
C ARG A 94 13.73 -10.30 5.58
N PRO A 95 14.42 -11.33 5.06
CA PRO A 95 13.77 -12.27 4.16
C PRO A 95 12.55 -12.82 4.90
N LEU A 96 11.37 -12.70 4.29
CA LEU A 96 10.21 -13.45 4.77
C LEU A 96 10.63 -14.91 4.74
N ASP A 97 10.66 -15.54 5.90
CA ASP A 97 10.85 -16.98 5.98
C ASP A 97 9.77 -17.60 5.10
N SER A 98 10.17 -18.50 4.22
CA SER A 98 9.26 -19.22 3.33
C SER A 98 8.23 -20.08 4.09
N ALA A 99 8.36 -20.17 5.42
CA ALA A 99 7.43 -20.81 6.34
C ALA A 99 6.41 -19.84 6.97
N ALA A 100 6.61 -18.52 6.95
CA ALA A 100 5.63 -17.57 7.49
C ALA A 100 4.49 -17.36 6.50
N THR A 101 3.35 -17.95 6.83
CA THR A 101 2.06 -17.74 6.16
C THR A 101 1.39 -16.41 6.55
N GLY A 102 2.07 -15.49 7.24
CA GLY A 102 1.49 -14.21 7.69
C GLY A 102 2.47 -13.24 8.35
N CYS A 103 1.94 -12.11 8.86
CA CYS A 103 2.74 -11.11 9.59
C CYS A 103 3.28 -11.69 10.93
N LEU A 104 4.49 -11.29 11.36
CA LEU A 104 5.02 -11.53 12.72
C LEU A 104 4.84 -10.28 13.61
N CYS A 105 4.78 -10.45 14.93
CA CYS A 105 4.73 -9.33 15.88
C CYS A 105 6.11 -8.64 16.07
N PRO A 106 6.17 -7.42 16.64
CA PRO A 106 7.42 -6.67 16.82
C PRO A 106 8.52 -7.41 17.58
N ASP A 107 8.16 -8.12 18.65
CA ASP A 107 9.13 -8.86 19.45
C ASP A 107 9.68 -10.07 18.69
N CYS A 108 8.81 -10.79 17.99
CA CYS A 108 9.20 -11.95 17.17
C CYS A 108 9.95 -11.58 15.89
N LEU A 109 9.85 -10.33 15.41
CA LEU A 109 10.60 -9.84 14.25
C LEU A 109 11.99 -9.29 14.64
N LYS A 110 12.13 -8.75 15.86
CA LYS A 110 13.41 -8.28 16.42
C LYS A 110 14.31 -9.42 16.91
N GLY A 111 13.72 -10.50 17.44
CA GLY A 111 14.42 -11.67 18.01
C GLY A 111 14.55 -12.85 17.07
#